data_AF-A0A1H4L0L0-F1
#
_entry.id   AF-A0A1H4L0L0-F1
#
_cell.length_a   1.000
_cell.length_b   1.000
_cell.length_c   1.000
_cell.angle_alpha   90.00
_cell.angle_beta   90.00
_cell.angle_gamma   90.00
#
_symmetry.space_group_name_H-M   'P 1'
#
loop_
_entity.id
_entity.type
_entity.pdbx_description
1 polymer ?
#
loop_
_entity_poly.entity_id
_entity_poly.type
_entity_poly.pdbx_seq_one_letter_code
_entity_poly.pdbx_strand_id
1 'polypeptide(L)'
;MQVIIDAVIASARPVPGNKADAHAWRESDLPAVAAGTIADGAYLGTGLIVPHRRRAGRPLLRGQEEDNAEHRRVRARVEHTFARMKNWKILRDCRQKGDGLHHAVQAVATMHNLAMTG
;
A
#
# COMPACT_ATOMS: atom_id res chain seq x y z
N MET A 1 14.31 9.88 11.67
CA MET A 1 14.16 9.09 10.43
C MET A 1 12.73 9.28 9.95
N GLN A 2 12.54 10.03 8.88
CA GLN A 2 11.26 10.56 8.45
C GLN A 2 10.65 9.61 7.43
N VAL A 3 9.63 8.84 7.84
CA VAL A 3 8.90 7.96 6.93
C VAL A 3 8.00 8.83 6.06
N ILE A 4 8.32 8.92 4.76
CA ILE A 4 7.56 9.68 3.77
C ILE A 4 6.25 8.92 3.50
N ILE A 5 5.14 9.39 4.09
CA ILE A 5 3.78 8.84 3.93
C ILE A 5 2.94 9.84 3.09
N ASP A 6 3.53 10.43 2.06
CA ASP A 6 2.84 11.45 1.24
C ASP A 6 2.77 11.09 -0.26
N ALA A 7 3.35 9.97 -0.70
CA ALA A 7 3.34 9.59 -2.12
C ALA A 7 3.27 8.07 -2.39
N VAL A 8 2.66 7.71 -3.52
CA VAL A 8 2.75 6.37 -4.10
C VAL A 8 4.10 6.26 -4.79
N ILE A 9 5.02 5.49 -4.21
CA ILE A 9 6.41 5.39 -4.67
C ILE A 9 6.56 4.33 -5.78
N ALA A 10 5.69 3.31 -5.80
CA ALA A 10 5.71 2.25 -6.80
C ALA A 10 4.31 1.64 -6.99
N SER A 11 4.07 1.06 -8.16
CA SER A 11 2.86 0.30 -8.47
C SER A 11 3.18 -0.95 -9.28
N ALA A 12 2.43 -2.02 -9.04
CA ALA A 12 2.50 -3.25 -9.83
C ALA A 12 1.45 -3.25 -10.94
N ARG A 13 1.60 -4.17 -11.90
CA ARG A 13 0.56 -4.43 -12.89
C ARG A 13 -0.71 -4.94 -12.20
N PRO A 14 -1.91 -4.56 -12.67
CA PRO A 14 -3.15 -5.06 -12.11
C PRO A 14 -3.26 -6.57 -12.32
N VAL A 15 -3.74 -7.28 -11.29
CA VAL A 15 -4.12 -8.69 -11.39
C VAL A 15 -5.64 -8.83 -11.46
N PRO A 16 -6.19 -9.96 -11.94
CA PRO A 16 -7.63 -10.21 -11.86
C PRO A 16 -8.16 -10.00 -10.44
N GLY A 17 -9.30 -9.31 -10.31
CA GLY A 17 -9.84 -8.89 -9.01
C GLY A 17 -10.30 -10.02 -8.07
N ASN A 18 -10.15 -11.28 -8.48
CA ASN A 18 -10.38 -12.46 -7.65
C ASN A 18 -9.11 -12.96 -6.93
N LYS A 19 -7.97 -12.31 -7.14
CA LYS A 19 -6.70 -12.64 -6.49
C LYS A 19 -6.54 -11.84 -5.20
N ALA A 20 -5.98 -12.47 -4.17
CA ALA A 20 -5.60 -11.78 -2.95
C ALA A 20 -4.43 -10.81 -3.22
N ASP A 21 -4.42 -9.68 -2.52
CA ASP A 21 -3.36 -8.68 -2.65
C ASP A 21 -1.96 -9.25 -2.38
N ALA A 22 -1.83 -10.18 -1.43
CA ALA A 22 -0.58 -10.87 -1.16
C ALA A 22 -0.10 -11.75 -2.34
N HIS A 23 -1.00 -12.20 -3.21
CA HIS A 23 -0.61 -12.87 -4.46
C HIS A 23 -0.08 -11.84 -5.46
N ALA A 24 -0.81 -10.72 -5.67
CA ALA A 24 -0.36 -9.64 -6.54
C ALA A 24 1.03 -9.10 -6.15
N TRP A 25 1.30 -8.99 -4.85
CA TRP A 25 2.60 -8.62 -4.31
C TRP A 25 3.71 -9.58 -4.74
N ARG A 26 3.51 -10.90 -4.56
CA ARG A 26 4.53 -11.92 -4.85
C ARG A 26 4.80 -12.08 -6.35
N GLU A 27 3.79 -11.88 -7.16
CA GLU A 27 3.90 -11.93 -8.64
C GLU A 27 4.45 -10.63 -9.24
N SER A 28 4.73 -9.61 -8.42
CA SER A 28 5.26 -8.33 -8.86
C SER A 28 6.75 -8.19 -8.56
N ASP A 29 7.39 -7.21 -9.19
CA ASP A 29 8.78 -6.83 -8.91
C ASP A 29 8.92 -5.91 -7.68
N LEU A 30 7.81 -5.55 -7.01
CA LEU A 30 7.81 -4.66 -5.84
C LEU A 30 8.63 -5.17 -4.65
N PRO A 31 8.72 -6.49 -4.35
CA PRO A 31 9.54 -6.97 -3.24
C PRO A 31 11.02 -6.56 -3.35
N ALA A 32 11.54 -6.33 -4.56
CA ALA A 32 12.92 -5.91 -4.77
C ALA A 32 13.21 -4.47 -4.33
N VAL A 33 12.19 -3.62 -4.23
CA VAL A 33 12.34 -2.17 -4.02
C VAL A 33 11.67 -1.66 -2.74
N ALA A 34 10.89 -2.50 -2.05
CA ALA A 34 10.04 -2.09 -0.93
C ALA A 34 10.32 -2.88 0.37
N ALA A 35 11.57 -3.28 0.59
CA ALA A 35 12.00 -3.88 1.86
C ALA A 35 11.77 -2.91 3.04
N GLY A 36 11.31 -3.44 4.17
CA GLY A 36 11.01 -2.64 5.37
C GLY A 36 9.73 -1.78 5.29
N THR A 37 8.89 -2.02 4.29
CA THR A 37 7.62 -1.29 4.11
C THR A 37 6.52 -1.82 5.02
N ILE A 38 5.66 -0.91 5.49
CA ILE A 38 4.45 -1.20 6.28
C ILE A 38 3.30 -1.57 5.35
N ALA A 39 2.55 -2.63 5.68
CA ALA A 39 1.43 -3.11 4.88
C ALA A 39 0.25 -3.57 5.75
N ASP A 40 -0.95 -3.63 5.17
CA ASP A 40 -2.11 -4.12 5.91
C ASP A 40 -2.06 -5.63 6.19
N GLY A 41 -2.87 -6.09 7.14
CA GLY A 41 -2.90 -7.50 7.56
C GLY A 41 -3.22 -8.50 6.44
N ALA A 42 -3.80 -8.06 5.32
CA ALA A 42 -3.99 -8.88 4.11
C ALA A 42 -2.67 -9.36 3.48
N TYR A 43 -1.54 -8.69 3.77
CA TYR A 43 -0.20 -9.03 3.29
C TYR A 43 0.57 -9.94 4.26
N LEU A 44 -0.11 -10.61 5.19
CA LEU A 44 0.57 -11.53 6.10
C LEU A 44 1.36 -12.60 5.33
N GLY A 45 2.62 -12.82 5.72
CA GLY A 45 3.51 -13.81 5.09
C GLY A 45 4.16 -13.35 3.78
N THR A 46 4.29 -12.04 3.57
CA THR A 46 5.00 -11.46 2.42
C THR A 46 6.37 -10.84 2.77
N GLY A 47 6.76 -10.86 4.05
CA GLY A 47 7.98 -10.19 4.54
C GLY A 47 7.81 -8.69 4.85
N LEU A 48 6.62 -8.14 4.63
CA LEU A 48 6.27 -6.77 5.00
C LEU A 48 6.00 -6.63 6.50
N ILE A 49 6.15 -5.41 7.02
CA ILE A 49 5.78 -5.07 8.38
C ILE A 49 4.25 -4.96 8.42
N VAL A 50 3.59 -5.94 9.02
CA VAL A 50 2.12 -6.03 9.11
C VAL A 50 1.67 -5.97 10.56
N PRO A 51 0.43 -5.54 10.87
CA PRO A 51 -0.01 -5.42 12.25
C PRO A 51 -0.08 -6.80 12.92
N HIS A 52 0.24 -6.85 14.22
CA HIS A 52 0.13 -8.05 15.02
C HIS A 52 -1.32 -8.54 15.06
N ARG A 53 -1.54 -9.80 14.67
CA ARG A 53 -2.87 -10.42 14.69
C ARG A 53 -3.11 -11.11 16.02
N ARG A 54 -4.20 -10.73 16.69
CA ARG A 54 -4.70 -11.45 17.88
C ARG A 54 -5.06 -12.88 17.50
N ARG A 55 -4.64 -13.85 18.32
CA ARG A 55 -5.01 -15.28 18.17
C ARG A 55 -6.01 -15.66 19.26
N ALA A 56 -6.86 -16.65 18.99
CA ALA A 56 -7.80 -17.14 20.00
C ALA A 56 -7.04 -17.56 21.28
N GLY A 57 -7.53 -17.11 22.44
CA GLY A 57 -6.89 -17.37 23.74
C GLY A 57 -5.54 -16.68 23.98
N ARG A 58 -5.03 -15.86 23.04
CA ARG A 58 -3.77 -15.13 23.21
C ARG A 58 -3.99 -13.64 22.95
N PRO A 59 -4.17 -12.82 24.01
CA PRO A 59 -4.21 -11.37 23.86
C PRO A 59 -2.88 -10.85 23.31
N LEU A 60 -2.93 -9.66 22.72
CA LEU A 60 -1.71 -8.96 22.31
C LEU A 60 -0.96 -8.49 23.55
N LEU A 61 0.36 -8.48 23.46
CA LEU A 61 1.20 -7.83 24.47
C LEU A 61 1.08 -6.31 24.36
N ARG A 62 1.33 -5.58 25.46
CA ARG A 62 1.23 -4.10 25.46
C ARG A 62 2.03 -3.46 24.32
N GLY A 63 3.27 -3.88 24.11
CA GLY A 63 4.10 -3.40 22.99
C GLY A 63 3.49 -3.69 21.61
N GLN A 64 2.85 -4.85 21.43
CA GLN A 64 2.18 -5.18 20.17
C GLN A 64 0.92 -4.33 19.93
N GLU A 65 0.24 -3.91 21.01
CA GLU A 65 -0.89 -2.99 20.92
C GLU A 65 -0.44 -1.57 20.57
N GLU A 66 0.68 -1.12 21.17
CA GLU A 66 1.35 0.15 20.87
C GLU A 66 1.79 0.19 19.39
N ASP A 67 2.50 -0.84 18.91
CA ASP A 67 2.92 -0.98 17.51
C ASP A 67 1.71 -0.97 16.57
N ASN A 68 0.64 -1.71 16.92
CA ASN A 68 -0.60 -1.72 16.14
C ASN A 68 -1.32 -0.36 16.16
N ALA A 69 -1.15 0.46 17.19
CA ALA A 69 -1.74 1.79 17.26
C ALA A 69 -1.02 2.76 16.32
N GLU A 70 0.31 2.72 16.28
CA GLU A 70 1.11 3.47 15.32
C GLU A 70 0.79 3.03 13.88
N HIS A 71 0.74 1.72 13.64
CA HIS A 71 0.37 1.17 12.35
C HIS A 71 -1.01 1.65 11.88
N ARG A 72 -2.01 1.70 12.78
CA ARG A 72 -3.35 2.24 12.47
C ARG A 72 -3.31 3.73 12.12
N ARG A 73 -2.49 4.51 12.82
CA ARG A 73 -2.32 5.96 12.55
C ARG A 73 -1.74 6.20 11.16
N VAL A 74 -0.71 5.45 10.77
CA VAL A 74 -0.13 5.51 9.42
C VAL A 74 -1.17 5.10 8.38
N ARG A 75 -1.86 3.97 8.60
CA ARG A 75 -2.87 3.46 7.66
C ARG A 75 -4.02 4.43 7.44
N ALA A 76 -4.51 5.09 8.49
CA ALA A 76 -5.60 6.06 8.38
C ALA A 76 -5.27 7.23 7.44
N ARG A 77 -4.03 7.72 7.46
CA ARG A 77 -3.57 8.78 6.52
C ARG A 77 -3.60 8.29 5.07
N VAL A 78 -3.05 7.10 4.84
CA VAL A 78 -2.98 6.47 3.50
C VAL A 78 -4.39 6.19 2.96
N GLU A 79 -5.27 5.61 3.79
CA GLU A 79 -6.67 5.35 3.44
C GLU A 79 -7.42 6.65 3.10
N HIS A 80 -7.19 7.74 3.83
CA HIS A 80 -7.79 9.04 3.53
C HIS A 80 -7.35 9.55 2.15
N THR A 81 -6.06 9.47 1.84
CA THR A 81 -5.52 9.81 0.51
C THR A 81 -6.17 8.96 -0.58
N PHE A 82 -6.22 7.64 -0.41
CA PHE A 82 -6.87 6.75 -1.39
C PHE A 82 -8.37 7.01 -1.53
N ALA A 83 -9.08 7.31 -0.44
CA ALA A 83 -10.49 7.67 -0.49
C ALA A 83 -10.73 8.92 -1.32
N ARG A 84 -9.87 9.94 -1.18
CA ARG A 84 -9.92 11.16 -2.01
C ARG A 84 -9.63 10.85 -3.48
N MET A 85 -8.62 10.02 -3.76
CA MET A 85 -8.28 9.60 -5.13
C MET A 85 -9.44 8.84 -5.82
N LYS A 86 -10.17 7.98 -5.10
CA LYS A 86 -11.32 7.24 -5.64
C LYS A 86 -12.47 8.15 -6.11
N ASN A 87 -12.52 9.39 -5.62
CA ASN A 87 -13.52 10.37 -6.03
C ASN A 87 -13.15 11.11 -7.32
N TRP A 88 -11.90 11.04 -7.77
CA TRP A 88 -11.48 11.71 -9.01
C TRP A 88 -11.96 10.93 -10.23
N LYS A 89 -12.77 11.60 -11.06
CA LYS A 89 -13.36 11.02 -12.27
C LYS A 89 -12.31 10.39 -13.19
N ILE A 90 -11.17 11.06 -13.39
CA ILE A 90 -10.08 10.56 -14.24
C ILE A 90 -9.56 9.20 -13.74
N LEU A 91 -9.26 9.07 -12.43
CA LEU A 91 -8.78 7.81 -11.87
C LEU A 91 -9.85 6.71 -11.87
N ARG A 92 -11.12 7.09 -11.67
CA ARG A 92 -12.25 6.17 -11.78
C ARG A 92 -12.39 5.61 -13.20
N ASP A 93 -12.29 6.48 -14.20
CA ASP A 93 -12.39 6.11 -15.61
C ASP A 93 -11.20 5.26 -16.04
N CYS A 94 -9.99 5.58 -15.56
CA CYS A 94 -8.79 4.76 -15.75
C CYS A 94 -8.94 3.35 -15.15
N ARG A 95 -9.54 3.23 -13.96
CA ARG A 95 -9.80 1.93 -13.32
C ARG A 95 -10.75 1.03 -14.11
N GLN A 96 -11.69 1.62 -14.84
CA GLN A 96 -12.64 0.85 -15.67
C GLN A 96 -12.03 0.35 -16.98
N LYS A 97 -10.83 0.83 -17.36
CA LYS A 97 -10.21 0.57 -18.67
C LYS A 97 -8.92 -0.26 -18.54
N GLY A 98 -9.02 -1.49 -18.04
CA GLY A 98 -7.88 -2.43 -17.98
C GLY A 98 -6.63 -1.82 -17.31
N ASP A 99 -5.52 -1.75 -18.04
CA ASP A 99 -4.25 -1.17 -17.56
C ASP A 99 -4.24 0.37 -17.43
N GLY A 100 -5.35 1.05 -17.76
CA GLY A 100 -5.44 2.52 -17.70
C GLY A 100 -5.10 3.11 -16.33
N LEU A 101 -5.43 2.40 -15.24
CA LEU A 101 -5.03 2.81 -13.89
C LEU A 101 -3.52 2.63 -13.64
N HIS A 102 -2.92 1.57 -14.17
CA HIS A 102 -1.50 1.29 -14.01
C HIS A 102 -0.65 2.41 -14.63
N HIS A 103 -0.96 2.79 -15.87
CA HIS A 103 -0.26 3.88 -16.56
C HIS A 103 -0.47 5.23 -15.88
N ALA A 104 -1.69 5.54 -15.42
CA ALA A 104 -1.95 6.78 -14.71
C ALA A 104 -1.15 6.87 -13.39
N VAL A 105 -1.07 5.78 -12.63
CA VAL A 105 -0.31 5.73 -11.39
C VAL A 105 1.20 5.81 -11.66
N GLN A 106 1.71 5.11 -12.68
CA GLN A 106 3.13 5.22 -13.07
C GLN A 106 3.49 6.64 -13.49
N ALA A 107 2.66 7.32 -14.29
CA ALA A 107 2.92 8.69 -14.70
C ALA A 107 2.98 9.64 -13.50
N VAL A 108 2.04 9.52 -12.55
CA VAL A 108 2.02 10.33 -11.33
C VAL A 108 3.23 10.04 -10.44
N ALA A 109 3.60 8.77 -10.25
CA ALA A 109 4.76 8.38 -9.45
C ALA A 109 6.06 8.92 -10.05
N THR A 110 6.25 8.77 -11.36
CA THR A 110 7.42 9.30 -12.08
C THR A 110 7.52 10.81 -11.94
N MET A 111 6.44 11.56 -12.16
CA MET A 111 6.44 13.01 -12.01
C MET A 111 6.77 13.45 -10.57
N HIS A 112 6.22 12.76 -9.57
CA HIS A 112 6.52 13.05 -8.18
C HIS A 112 7.99 12.78 -7.83
N ASN A 113 8.52 11.63 -8.26
CA ASN A 113 9.91 11.26 -8.01
C ASN A 113 10.89 12.23 -8.70
N LEU A 114 10.56 12.71 -9.90
CA LEU A 114 11.33 13.77 -10.58
C LEU A 114 11.30 15.09 -9.80
N ALA A 115 10.14 15.51 -9.30
CA ALA A 115 10.02 16.74 -8.50
C ALA A 115 10.76 16.68 -7.15
N MET A 116 10.98 15.48 -6.61
CA MET A 116 11.70 15.24 -5.36
C MET A 116 13.22 15.08 -5.53
N THR A 117 13.68 14.86 -6.77
CA THR A 117 15.11 14.66 -7.11
C THR A 117 15.74 15.85 -7.81
N GLY A 118 14.94 16.85 -8.18
CA GLY A 118 15.37 18.13 -8.78
C GLY A 118 15.58 19.23 -7.75
#